data_AF-A0A7C7A0Q9-F1
#
_entry.id   AF-A0A7C7A0Q9-F1
#
_cell.length_a   1.000
_cell.length_b   1.000
_cell.length_c   1.000
_cell.angle_alpha   90.00
_cell.angle_beta   90.00
_cell.angle_gamma   90.00
#
_symmetry.space_group_name_H-M   'P 1'
#
loop_
_entity.id
_entity.type
_entity.pdbx_description
1 polymer ?
#
loop_
_entity_poly.entity_id
_entity_poly.type
_entity_poly.pdbx_seq_one_letter_code
_entity_poly.pdbx_strand_id
1 'polypeptide(L)'
;MSLLFEKTKEVLRTLLPVVIIVLLLCFTIVDVEADVLARFIVSSVMLLIGLAIFLWGVDLSMNPIGEYMSQEIATSKTPVKIAILSFLLGFLVTVAEPDLLILGTQIQSASGGSLGATVIVYMVSVGVGVMIMFGVFRLLGDKPSYSAFMAITYGIILILSFLVSEEFLAISFDASGATTGALTTPFVLAISLGLSKVKGGKNEEENSFGLVGIMSAGPILSVMLMSIISGQKNIQGQAAEYIIAEGVFGPIIRKIPEIFVESLIALLPIIVLFFIYNYVKFKIPKDDIIRIINGLVMTLIGLTIFLTGVYSGFMDMGMIIGIELGKMNPWILVGIGFILGLIVVLVEPAVHVLGEQIEEVTSGYIPISLIRGTLSIGVGIAIALSMVRIAVPEVKLWYFLLPGFLIAVLLSFRSDPVFVGIAYDAGGVASGPMTATFVLAFAQGAATIIDTADVMVDGFGVIAMVATAPVFSLMILGTIFRHKKIEYPVVAKQAVVSSHLVDEISLDHVCIMVIVNRGLAERVVFLARHSGAKGATIMRGRGTTADRQVLPIINIELQPEKEIVWFITPTDVYETIAQSLMDDTLLNQDGEIKIFISPTEAMVRTFTTINPNNYEQPGNQ
;
A
#
# COMPACT_ATOMS: atom_id res chain seq x y z
N MET A 1 -18.24 4.97 18.96
CA MET A 1 -18.62 6.14 18.16
C MET A 1 -19.25 5.63 16.86
N SER A 2 -20.08 6.40 16.14
CA SER A 2 -20.53 5.94 14.82
C SER A 2 -19.32 5.89 13.88
N LEU A 3 -19.18 4.82 13.09
CA LEU A 3 -18.07 4.63 12.13
C LEU A 3 -17.88 5.85 11.21
N LEU A 4 -19.00 6.48 10.81
CA LEU A 4 -19.02 7.73 10.05
C LEU A 4 -18.34 8.91 10.78
N PHE A 5 -18.48 9.03 12.10
CA PHE A 5 -17.82 10.10 12.86
C PHE A 5 -16.30 9.91 12.89
N GLU A 6 -15.83 8.68 13.03
CA GLU A 6 -14.41 8.35 12.94
C GLU A 6 -13.86 8.68 11.55
N LYS A 7 -14.56 8.27 10.48
CA LYS A 7 -14.20 8.62 9.10
C LYS A 7 -14.24 10.11 8.82
N THR A 8 -15.25 10.82 9.32
CA THR A 8 -15.32 12.29 9.18
C THR A 8 -14.15 12.96 9.89
N LYS A 9 -13.75 12.46 11.07
CA LYS A 9 -12.60 12.99 11.81
C LYS A 9 -11.27 12.70 11.11
N GLU A 10 -11.12 11.51 10.54
CA GLU A 10 -9.98 11.11 9.72
C GLU A 10 -9.84 12.03 8.49
N VAL A 11 -10.92 12.19 7.73
CA VAL A 11 -10.98 13.03 6.53
C VAL A 11 -10.80 14.52 6.87
N LEU A 12 -11.36 15.01 7.98
CA LEU A 12 -11.17 16.40 8.41
C LEU A 12 -9.71 16.68 8.80
N ARG A 13 -9.09 15.77 9.56
CA ARG A 13 -7.66 15.88 9.87
C ARG A 13 -6.80 15.86 8.61
N THR A 14 -7.29 15.17 7.58
CA THR A 14 -6.62 14.99 6.30
C THR A 14 -6.68 16.25 5.40
N LEU A 15 -7.88 16.75 5.17
CA LEU A 15 -8.09 17.77 4.14
C LEU A 15 -8.00 19.18 4.69
N LEU A 16 -8.34 19.39 5.96
CA LEU A 16 -8.38 20.72 6.55
C LEU A 16 -7.01 21.43 6.51
N PRO A 17 -5.86 20.77 6.79
CA PRO A 17 -4.56 21.42 6.67
C PRO A 17 -4.27 21.93 5.26
N VAL A 18 -4.68 21.17 4.22
CA VAL A 18 -4.53 21.58 2.82
C VAL A 18 -5.42 22.78 2.50
N VAL A 19 -6.68 22.75 2.94
CA VAL A 19 -7.58 23.90 2.78
C VAL A 19 -7.04 25.15 3.49
N ILE A 20 -6.51 25.00 4.70
CA ILE A 20 -5.93 26.12 5.46
C ILE A 20 -4.73 26.74 4.74
N ILE A 21 -3.79 25.93 4.24
CA ILE A 21 -2.64 26.47 3.52
C ILE A 21 -3.08 27.16 2.23
N VAL A 22 -4.04 26.59 1.51
CA VAL A 22 -4.59 27.21 0.31
C VAL A 22 -5.23 28.56 0.63
N LEU A 23 -6.06 28.65 1.67
CA LEU A 23 -6.64 29.91 2.11
C LEU A 23 -5.57 30.92 2.54
N LEU A 24 -4.52 30.47 3.24
CA LEU A 24 -3.40 31.33 3.61
C LEU A 24 -2.72 31.91 2.36
N LEU A 25 -2.46 31.08 1.34
CA LEU A 25 -1.89 31.52 0.08
C LEU A 25 -2.80 32.55 -0.61
N CYS A 26 -4.12 32.30 -0.69
CA CYS A 26 -5.09 33.24 -1.27
C CYS A 26 -5.17 34.57 -0.53
N PHE A 27 -4.98 34.59 0.80
CA PHE A 27 -5.07 35.84 1.57
C PHE A 27 -3.73 36.61 1.65
N THR A 28 -2.61 36.01 1.24
CA THR A 28 -1.27 36.61 1.44
C THR A 28 -0.48 36.80 0.16
N ILE A 29 -0.53 35.85 -0.76
CA ILE A 29 0.35 35.79 -1.94
C ILE A 29 -0.45 35.86 -3.23
N VAL A 30 -1.53 35.08 -3.34
CA VAL A 30 -2.27 34.87 -4.59
C VAL A 30 -3.57 35.65 -4.55
N ASP A 31 -3.74 36.62 -5.45
CA ASP A 31 -5.01 37.35 -5.58
C ASP A 31 -6.02 36.50 -6.37
N VAL A 32 -7.17 36.21 -5.78
CA VAL A 32 -8.20 35.32 -6.36
C VAL A 32 -9.55 36.01 -6.30
N GLU A 33 -10.31 35.93 -7.40
CA GLU A 33 -11.67 36.45 -7.45
C GLU A 33 -12.56 35.85 -6.34
N ALA A 34 -13.45 36.67 -5.79
CA ALA A 34 -14.24 36.31 -4.62
C ALA A 34 -15.19 35.12 -4.87
N ASP A 35 -15.67 34.97 -6.11
CA ASP A 35 -16.53 33.86 -6.51
C ASP A 35 -15.75 32.55 -6.63
N VAL A 36 -14.53 32.58 -7.15
CA VAL A 36 -13.61 31.42 -7.17
C VAL A 36 -13.24 31.00 -5.76
N LEU A 37 -12.91 31.95 -4.87
CA LEU A 37 -12.61 31.65 -3.46
C LEU A 37 -13.82 31.05 -2.74
N ALA A 38 -15.01 31.62 -2.94
CA ALA A 38 -16.25 31.09 -2.37
C ALA A 38 -16.57 29.69 -2.93
N ARG A 39 -16.36 29.47 -4.24
CA ARG A 39 -16.52 28.16 -4.87
C ARG A 39 -15.55 27.15 -4.30
N PHE A 40 -14.27 27.50 -4.15
CA PHE A 40 -13.28 26.64 -3.50
C PHE A 40 -13.70 26.23 -2.08
N ILE A 41 -14.23 27.15 -1.27
CA ILE A 41 -14.69 26.82 0.10
C ILE A 41 -15.87 25.85 0.05
N VAL A 42 -16.90 26.13 -0.76
CA VAL A 42 -18.07 25.26 -0.89
C VAL A 42 -17.67 23.89 -1.42
N SER A 43 -16.85 23.85 -2.47
CA SER A 43 -16.30 22.65 -3.08
C SER A 43 -15.42 21.86 -2.11
N SER A 44 -14.64 22.52 -1.26
CA SER A 44 -13.83 21.87 -0.21
C SER A 44 -14.70 21.21 0.86
N VAL A 45 -15.80 21.86 1.27
CA VAL A 45 -16.79 21.28 2.19
C VAL A 45 -17.48 20.06 1.55
N MET A 46 -17.87 20.17 0.28
CA MET A 46 -18.42 19.04 -0.47
C MET A 46 -17.42 17.89 -0.58
N LEU A 47 -16.16 18.17 -0.91
CA LEU A 47 -15.10 17.19 -1.01
C LEU A 47 -14.89 16.47 0.33
N LEU A 48 -14.82 17.20 1.45
CA LEU A 48 -14.73 16.65 2.81
C LEU A 48 -15.89 15.69 3.13
N ILE A 49 -17.13 16.12 2.90
CA ILE A 49 -18.33 15.32 3.19
C ILE A 49 -18.41 14.12 2.26
N GLY A 50 -18.17 14.34 0.97
CA GLY A 50 -18.20 13.32 -0.07
C GLY A 50 -17.18 12.22 0.19
N LEU A 51 -15.92 12.57 0.49
CA LEU A 51 -14.86 11.60 0.79
C LEU A 51 -15.17 10.80 2.06
N ALA A 52 -15.70 11.43 3.11
CA ALA A 52 -16.08 10.73 4.34
C ALA A 52 -17.22 9.70 4.10
N ILE A 53 -18.25 10.08 3.35
CA ILE A 53 -19.36 9.18 2.99
C ILE A 53 -18.85 8.07 2.06
N PHE A 54 -17.99 8.40 1.11
CA PHE A 54 -17.39 7.46 0.16
C PHE A 54 -16.58 6.39 0.88
N LEU A 55 -15.60 6.78 1.70
CA LEU A 55 -14.77 5.84 2.46
C LEU A 55 -15.60 4.96 3.40
N TRP A 56 -16.62 5.55 4.02
CA TRP A 56 -17.55 4.78 4.84
C TRP A 56 -18.35 3.75 4.02
N GLY A 57 -18.80 4.12 2.81
CA GLY A 57 -19.45 3.22 1.87
C GLY A 57 -18.53 2.07 1.42
N VAL A 58 -17.26 2.38 1.14
CA VAL A 58 -16.20 1.41 0.78
C VAL A 58 -16.00 0.39 1.91
N ASP A 59 -15.91 0.84 3.17
CA ASP A 59 -15.77 -0.05 4.33
C ASP A 59 -16.97 -1.01 4.49
N LEU A 60 -18.18 -0.53 4.19
CA LEU A 60 -19.41 -1.33 4.32
C LEU A 60 -19.65 -2.29 3.15
N SER A 61 -19.02 -2.05 1.99
CA SER A 61 -19.28 -2.81 0.76
C SER A 61 -18.02 -3.42 0.18
N MET A 62 -17.09 -2.61 -0.32
CA MET A 62 -15.90 -3.03 -1.07
C MET A 62 -14.96 -3.90 -0.24
N ASN A 63 -14.71 -3.57 1.03
CA ASN A 63 -13.86 -4.39 1.90
C ASN A 63 -14.45 -5.82 2.09
N PRO A 64 -15.73 -5.99 2.49
CA PRO A 64 -16.38 -7.31 2.49
C PRO A 64 -16.35 -8.02 1.14
N ILE A 65 -16.62 -7.30 0.03
CA ILE A 65 -16.57 -7.88 -1.32
C ILE A 65 -15.17 -8.44 -1.59
N GLY A 66 -14.12 -7.69 -1.28
CA GLY A 66 -12.72 -8.09 -1.43
C GLY A 66 -12.37 -9.34 -0.62
N GLU A 67 -12.81 -9.41 0.64
CA GLU A 67 -12.59 -10.57 1.51
C GLU A 67 -13.22 -11.84 0.91
N TYR A 68 -14.50 -11.81 0.54
CA TYR A 68 -15.17 -12.97 -0.07
C TYR A 68 -14.52 -13.39 -1.40
N MET A 69 -14.10 -12.43 -2.21
CA MET A 69 -13.43 -12.68 -3.48
C MET A 69 -12.03 -13.25 -3.30
N SER A 70 -11.28 -12.78 -2.31
CA SER A 70 -9.93 -13.29 -2.02
C SER A 70 -9.98 -14.76 -1.56
N GLN A 71 -10.94 -15.12 -0.72
CA GLN A 71 -11.18 -16.50 -0.29
C GLN A 71 -11.57 -17.39 -1.48
N GLU A 72 -12.34 -16.86 -2.43
CA GLU A 72 -12.69 -17.58 -3.65
C GLU A 72 -11.48 -17.89 -4.53
N ILE A 73 -10.56 -16.92 -4.66
CA ILE A 73 -9.31 -17.08 -5.39
C ILE A 73 -8.42 -18.10 -4.68
N ALA A 74 -8.23 -17.93 -3.37
CA ALA A 74 -7.31 -18.74 -2.57
C ALA A 74 -7.71 -20.22 -2.51
N THR A 75 -9.02 -20.51 -2.44
CA THR A 75 -9.54 -21.88 -2.36
C THR A 75 -9.77 -22.53 -3.72
N SER A 76 -9.59 -21.79 -4.81
CA SER A 76 -9.76 -22.30 -6.17
C SER A 76 -8.66 -23.30 -6.52
N LYS A 77 -9.05 -24.47 -7.02
CA LYS A 77 -8.11 -25.50 -7.51
C LYS A 77 -7.70 -25.32 -8.97
N THR A 78 -8.40 -24.45 -9.70
CA THR A 78 -8.19 -24.28 -11.15
C THR A 78 -7.37 -23.01 -11.42
N PRO A 79 -6.16 -23.11 -12.00
CA PRO A 79 -5.31 -21.95 -12.25
C PRO A 79 -5.96 -20.95 -13.22
N VAL A 80 -6.75 -21.44 -14.18
CA VAL A 80 -7.51 -20.58 -15.10
C VAL A 80 -8.53 -19.72 -14.35
N LYS A 81 -9.19 -20.26 -13.33
CA LYS A 81 -10.16 -19.51 -12.52
C LYS A 81 -9.46 -18.47 -11.65
N ILE A 82 -8.33 -18.83 -11.04
CA ILE A 82 -7.47 -17.89 -10.30
C ILE A 82 -7.07 -16.73 -11.22
N ALA A 83 -6.60 -17.05 -12.43
CA ALA A 83 -6.17 -16.05 -13.41
C ALA A 83 -7.30 -15.07 -13.77
N ILE A 84 -8.45 -15.61 -14.20
CA ILE A 84 -9.60 -14.81 -14.64
C ILE A 84 -10.14 -13.95 -13.50
N LEU A 85 -10.29 -14.51 -12.30
CA LEU A 85 -10.82 -13.77 -11.15
C LEU A 85 -9.87 -12.66 -10.71
N SER A 86 -8.57 -12.96 -10.59
CA SER A 86 -7.58 -11.97 -10.18
C SER A 86 -7.48 -10.84 -11.20
N PHE A 87 -7.49 -11.17 -12.49
CA PHE A 87 -7.52 -10.19 -13.58
C PHE A 87 -8.78 -9.31 -13.50
N LEU A 88 -9.97 -9.92 -13.44
CA LEU A 88 -11.24 -9.19 -13.44
C LEU A 88 -11.37 -8.30 -12.21
N LEU A 89 -11.00 -8.76 -11.02
CA LEU A 89 -11.07 -7.94 -9.81
C LEU A 89 -10.13 -6.74 -9.90
N GLY A 90 -8.88 -6.96 -10.32
CA GLY A 90 -7.95 -5.86 -10.53
C GLY A 90 -8.46 -4.83 -11.56
N PHE A 91 -8.91 -5.33 -12.72
CA PHE A 91 -9.46 -4.50 -13.79
C PHE A 91 -10.68 -3.69 -13.32
N LEU A 92 -11.68 -4.33 -12.72
CA LEU A 92 -12.95 -3.69 -12.37
C LEU A 92 -12.83 -2.67 -11.24
N VAL A 93 -11.98 -2.95 -10.24
CA VAL A 93 -11.74 -2.01 -9.14
C VAL A 93 -10.99 -0.77 -9.66
N THR A 94 -10.03 -0.97 -10.55
CA THR A 94 -9.27 0.14 -11.15
C THR A 94 -10.14 1.03 -12.04
N VAL A 95 -11.09 0.45 -12.80
CA VAL A 95 -12.07 1.25 -13.57
C VAL A 95 -12.91 2.15 -12.66
N ALA A 96 -13.19 1.69 -11.43
CA ALA A 96 -13.95 2.43 -10.43
C ALA A 96 -13.10 3.42 -9.60
N GLU A 97 -11.79 3.51 -9.84
CA GLU A 97 -10.90 4.35 -9.06
C GLU A 97 -11.10 5.84 -9.41
N PRO A 98 -11.55 6.69 -8.46
CA PRO A 98 -11.74 8.12 -8.69
C PRO A 98 -10.50 8.82 -9.24
N ASP A 99 -9.33 8.52 -8.68
CA ASP A 99 -8.08 9.21 -9.02
C ASP A 99 -7.68 8.93 -10.48
N LEU A 100 -7.93 7.72 -10.97
CA LEU A 100 -7.72 7.37 -12.38
C LEU A 100 -8.72 8.06 -13.31
N LEU A 101 -9.99 8.21 -12.89
CA LEU A 101 -11.00 8.96 -13.65
C LEU A 101 -10.60 10.44 -13.77
N ILE A 102 -10.13 11.03 -12.67
CA ILE A 102 -9.60 12.39 -12.62
C ILE A 102 -8.39 12.53 -13.54
N LEU A 103 -7.40 11.63 -13.44
CA LEU A 103 -6.23 11.67 -14.29
C LEU A 103 -6.60 11.53 -15.78
N GLY A 104 -7.53 10.62 -16.11
CA GLY A 104 -8.00 10.44 -17.48
C GLY A 104 -8.60 11.71 -18.09
N THR A 105 -9.41 12.44 -17.32
CA THR A 105 -9.99 13.73 -17.78
C THR A 105 -8.95 14.85 -17.90
N GLN A 106 -7.95 14.87 -17.01
CA GLN A 106 -6.82 15.81 -17.13
C GLN A 106 -5.96 15.52 -18.35
N ILE A 107 -5.64 14.24 -18.62
CA ILE A 107 -4.90 13.83 -19.83
C ILE A 107 -5.68 14.24 -21.08
N GLN A 108 -6.99 13.98 -21.12
CA GLN A 108 -7.82 14.33 -22.28
C GLN A 108 -7.85 15.85 -22.52
N SER A 109 -7.98 16.63 -21.45
CA SER A 109 -8.00 18.09 -21.53
C SER A 109 -6.65 18.65 -22.00
N ALA A 110 -5.55 18.19 -21.40
CA ALA A 110 -4.20 18.63 -21.72
C ALA A 110 -3.74 18.17 -23.12
N SER A 111 -4.23 17.02 -23.59
CA SER A 111 -3.93 16.51 -24.93
C SER A 111 -4.81 17.14 -26.04
N GLY A 112 -5.68 18.10 -25.72
CA GLY A 112 -6.64 18.67 -26.68
C GLY A 112 -7.62 17.62 -27.25
N GLY A 113 -7.92 16.56 -26.49
CA GLY A 113 -8.83 15.48 -26.88
C GLY A 113 -8.22 14.35 -27.71
N SER A 114 -6.93 14.40 -28.06
CA SER A 114 -6.27 13.31 -28.81
C SER A 114 -6.19 11.99 -28.05
N LEU A 115 -6.14 12.04 -26.72
CA LEU A 115 -6.21 10.89 -25.83
C LEU A 115 -7.54 10.93 -25.08
N GLY A 116 -8.44 9.99 -25.36
CA GLY A 116 -9.72 9.92 -24.66
C GLY A 116 -9.56 9.39 -23.23
N ALA A 117 -10.19 10.05 -22.25
CA ALA A 117 -10.16 9.66 -20.84
C ALA A 117 -10.58 8.19 -20.65
N THR A 118 -11.65 7.77 -21.32
CA THR A 118 -12.15 6.39 -21.27
C THR A 118 -11.14 5.37 -21.78
N VAL A 119 -10.36 5.70 -22.82
CA VAL A 119 -9.34 4.81 -23.38
C VAL A 119 -8.20 4.64 -22.37
N ILE A 120 -7.75 5.73 -21.75
CA ILE A 120 -6.73 5.69 -20.71
C ILE A 120 -7.20 4.85 -19.52
N VAL A 121 -8.41 5.11 -18.99
CA VAL A 121 -8.95 4.38 -17.84
C VAL A 121 -8.99 2.87 -18.11
N TYR A 122 -9.54 2.45 -19.25
CA TYR A 122 -9.61 1.01 -19.57
C TYR A 122 -8.25 0.39 -19.83
N MET A 123 -7.35 1.08 -20.55
CA MET A 123 -6.03 0.54 -20.84
C MET A 123 -5.22 0.37 -19.55
N VAL A 124 -5.19 1.40 -18.70
CA VAL A 124 -4.56 1.35 -17.38
C VAL A 124 -5.13 0.21 -16.53
N SER A 125 -6.47 0.07 -16.52
CA SER A 125 -7.16 -1.01 -15.79
C SER A 125 -6.79 -2.40 -16.29
N VAL A 126 -6.60 -2.59 -17.60
CA VAL A 126 -6.12 -3.87 -18.17
C VAL A 126 -4.71 -4.16 -17.65
N GLY A 127 -3.83 -3.16 -17.64
CA GLY A 127 -2.48 -3.27 -17.08
C GLY A 127 -2.48 -3.73 -15.63
N VAL A 128 -3.30 -3.09 -14.79
CA VAL A 128 -3.50 -3.47 -13.39
C VAL A 128 -4.00 -4.92 -13.28
N GLY A 129 -5.05 -5.28 -14.02
CA GLY A 129 -5.60 -6.64 -13.99
C GLY A 129 -4.55 -7.71 -14.32
N VAL A 130 -3.73 -7.47 -15.35
CA VAL A 130 -2.64 -8.39 -15.73
C VAL A 130 -1.60 -8.50 -14.62
N MET A 131 -1.19 -7.39 -14.01
CA MET A 131 -0.18 -7.42 -12.96
C MET A 131 -0.70 -8.03 -11.66
N ILE A 132 -1.95 -7.78 -11.28
CA ILE A 132 -2.58 -8.46 -10.13
C ILE A 132 -2.66 -9.95 -10.38
N MET A 133 -3.02 -10.39 -11.59
CA MET A 133 -2.99 -11.80 -11.96
C MET A 133 -1.61 -12.41 -11.74
N PHE A 134 -0.53 -11.78 -12.23
CA PHE A 134 0.82 -12.26 -12.00
C PHE A 134 1.25 -12.19 -10.52
N GLY A 135 0.84 -11.15 -9.80
CA GLY A 135 1.09 -10.99 -8.37
C GLY A 135 0.44 -12.07 -7.52
N VAL A 136 -0.80 -12.46 -7.82
CA VAL A 136 -1.50 -13.57 -7.16
C VAL A 136 -0.79 -14.89 -7.44
N PHE A 137 -0.36 -15.15 -8.68
CA PHE A 137 0.40 -16.36 -8.99
C PHE A 137 1.75 -16.40 -8.26
N ARG A 138 2.46 -15.26 -8.20
CA ARG A 138 3.71 -15.13 -7.44
C ARG A 138 3.47 -15.42 -5.95
N LEU A 139 2.46 -14.78 -5.37
CA LEU A 139 2.11 -14.92 -3.95
C LEU A 139 1.74 -16.36 -3.62
N LEU A 140 0.90 -17.02 -4.44
CA LEU A 140 0.53 -18.42 -4.24
C LEU A 140 1.72 -19.38 -4.45
N GLY A 141 2.61 -19.10 -5.40
CA GLY A 141 3.74 -19.98 -5.75
C GLY A 141 5.05 -19.77 -4.98
N ASP A 142 5.19 -18.69 -4.19
CA ASP A 142 6.45 -18.22 -3.56
C ASP A 142 7.64 -18.03 -4.53
N LYS A 143 7.38 -18.04 -5.85
CA LYS A 143 8.39 -17.89 -6.89
C LYS A 143 7.86 -17.05 -8.04
N PRO A 144 8.68 -16.13 -8.59
CA PRO A 144 10.00 -15.71 -8.11
C PRO A 144 9.91 -14.90 -6.79
N SER A 145 11.06 -14.67 -6.14
CA SER A 145 11.13 -13.78 -4.96
C SER A 145 10.67 -12.36 -5.32
N TYR A 146 10.25 -11.59 -4.33
CA TYR A 146 9.59 -10.30 -4.60
C TYR A 146 10.55 -9.34 -5.31
N SER A 147 11.76 -9.20 -4.77
CA SER A 147 12.83 -8.40 -5.38
C SER A 147 13.14 -8.84 -6.81
N ALA A 148 13.16 -10.14 -7.10
CA ALA A 148 13.41 -10.64 -8.44
C ALA A 148 12.26 -10.34 -9.41
N PHE A 149 11.01 -10.50 -8.95
CA PHE A 149 9.83 -10.11 -9.73
C PHE A 149 9.87 -8.62 -10.09
N MET A 150 10.10 -7.77 -9.09
CA MET A 150 10.16 -6.31 -9.29
C MET A 150 11.34 -5.91 -10.17
N ALA A 151 12.51 -6.56 -10.03
CA ALA A 151 13.67 -6.29 -10.88
C ALA A 151 13.41 -6.63 -12.36
N ILE A 152 12.73 -7.73 -12.64
CA ILE A 152 12.36 -8.10 -14.02
C ILE A 152 11.36 -7.07 -14.57
N THR A 153 10.30 -6.78 -13.82
CA THR A 153 9.24 -5.85 -14.25
C THR A 153 9.79 -4.44 -14.49
N TYR A 154 10.53 -3.88 -13.54
CA TYR A 154 11.15 -2.55 -13.71
C TYR A 154 12.31 -2.56 -14.70
N GLY A 155 12.97 -3.69 -14.92
CA GLY A 155 13.93 -3.87 -16.02
C GLY A 155 13.27 -3.74 -17.39
N ILE A 156 12.07 -4.34 -17.57
CA ILE A 156 11.26 -4.17 -18.78
C ILE A 156 10.83 -2.71 -18.93
N ILE A 157 10.31 -2.09 -17.87
CA ILE A 157 9.91 -0.67 -17.87
C ILE A 157 11.09 0.23 -18.28
N LEU A 158 12.28 -0.02 -17.74
CA LEU A 158 13.49 0.75 -18.06
C LEU A 158 13.86 0.63 -19.55
N ILE A 159 13.75 -0.57 -20.13
CA ILE A 159 13.98 -0.76 -21.57
C ILE A 159 12.92 -0.02 -22.40
N LEU A 160 11.64 -0.16 -22.05
CA LEU A 160 10.55 0.52 -22.75
C LEU A 160 10.63 2.04 -22.63
N SER A 161 11.15 2.55 -21.53
CA SER A 161 11.32 4.00 -21.30
C SER A 161 12.22 4.66 -22.34
N PHE A 162 13.17 3.94 -22.95
CA PHE A 162 13.98 4.45 -24.05
C PHE A 162 13.26 4.46 -25.41
N LEU A 163 12.10 3.80 -25.52
CA LEU A 163 11.33 3.66 -26.76
C LEU A 163 10.13 4.61 -26.83
N VAL A 164 9.76 5.21 -25.70
CA VAL A 164 8.57 6.04 -25.50
C VAL A 164 8.96 7.52 -25.38
N SER A 165 8.08 8.44 -25.77
CA SER A 165 8.33 9.88 -25.64
C SER A 165 8.16 10.39 -24.20
N GLU A 166 8.64 11.60 -23.92
CA GLU A 166 8.66 12.15 -22.56
C GLU A 166 7.25 12.34 -21.98
N GLU A 167 6.27 12.71 -22.81
CA GLU A 167 4.87 12.87 -22.39
C GLU A 167 4.28 11.53 -21.92
N PHE A 168 4.48 10.48 -22.71
CA PHE A 168 3.97 9.15 -22.37
C PHE A 168 4.76 8.53 -21.20
N LEU A 169 6.04 8.86 -21.02
CA LEU A 169 6.78 8.50 -19.82
C LEU A 169 6.12 9.13 -18.59
N ALA A 170 5.85 10.44 -18.62
CA ALA A 170 5.17 11.15 -17.53
C ALA A 170 3.78 10.59 -17.23
N ILE A 171 2.94 10.44 -18.27
CA ILE A 171 1.58 9.91 -18.15
C ILE A 171 1.58 8.47 -17.61
N SER A 172 2.51 7.62 -18.05
CA SER A 172 2.55 6.21 -17.64
C SER A 172 2.82 6.03 -16.14
N PHE A 173 3.71 6.85 -15.57
CA PHE A 173 4.02 6.81 -14.15
C PHE A 173 3.03 7.60 -13.30
N ASP A 174 2.44 8.67 -13.82
CA ASP A 174 1.31 9.33 -13.14
C ASP A 174 0.10 8.40 -13.06
N ALA A 175 -0.18 7.64 -14.13
CA ALA A 175 -1.22 6.61 -14.13
C ALA A 175 -0.97 5.54 -13.07
N SER A 176 0.30 5.17 -12.81
CA SER A 176 0.65 4.27 -11.71
C SER A 176 0.12 4.78 -10.37
N GLY A 177 0.47 6.02 -10.00
CA GLY A 177 0.06 6.61 -8.72
C GLY A 177 -1.44 6.89 -8.64
N ALA A 178 -2.10 7.16 -9.77
CA ALA A 178 -3.54 7.35 -9.82
C ALA A 178 -4.35 6.04 -9.67
N THR A 179 -3.72 4.86 -9.78
CA THR A 179 -4.40 3.57 -9.51
C THR A 179 -4.34 3.13 -8.05
N THR A 180 -3.67 3.89 -7.19
CA THR A 180 -3.44 3.53 -5.78
C THR A 180 -4.21 4.43 -4.81
N GLY A 181 -5.34 4.95 -5.28
CA GLY A 181 -6.21 5.84 -4.52
C GLY A 181 -7.07 5.14 -3.47
N ALA A 182 -8.08 5.87 -3.02
CA ALA A 182 -8.89 5.57 -1.84
C ALA A 182 -9.72 4.27 -1.95
N LEU A 183 -9.94 3.75 -3.16
CA LEU A 183 -10.71 2.53 -3.39
C LEU A 183 -9.81 1.30 -3.62
N THR A 184 -8.88 1.41 -4.56
CA THR A 184 -8.11 0.27 -5.07
C THR A 184 -7.10 -0.23 -4.05
N THR A 185 -6.41 0.67 -3.35
CA THR A 185 -5.37 0.30 -2.38
C THR A 185 -5.91 -0.54 -1.22
N PRO A 186 -6.95 -0.11 -0.46
CA PRO A 186 -7.51 -0.93 0.61
C PRO A 186 -8.04 -2.27 0.10
N PHE A 187 -8.65 -2.29 -1.08
CA PHE A 187 -9.19 -3.50 -1.67
C PHE A 187 -8.11 -4.52 -2.06
N VAL A 188 -7.04 -4.07 -2.71
CA VAL A 188 -5.92 -4.93 -3.12
C VAL A 188 -5.11 -5.39 -1.91
N LEU A 189 -4.93 -4.54 -0.90
CA LEU A 189 -4.36 -4.96 0.39
C LEU A 189 -5.22 -6.00 1.08
N ALA A 190 -6.55 -5.85 1.10
CA ALA A 190 -7.46 -6.86 1.63
C ALA A 190 -7.32 -8.20 0.88
N ILE A 191 -7.20 -8.17 -0.46
CA ILE A 191 -6.91 -9.37 -1.24
C ILE A 191 -5.56 -9.99 -0.85
N SER A 192 -4.51 -9.17 -0.76
CA SER A 192 -3.16 -9.61 -0.40
C SER A 192 -3.14 -10.30 0.96
N LEU A 193 -3.74 -9.66 1.97
CA LEU A 193 -3.86 -10.17 3.34
C LEU A 193 -4.73 -11.44 3.40
N GLY A 194 -5.89 -11.45 2.74
CA GLY A 194 -6.78 -12.61 2.70
C GLY A 194 -6.11 -13.82 2.05
N LEU A 195 -5.39 -13.60 0.94
CA LEU A 195 -4.67 -14.64 0.23
C LEU A 195 -3.46 -15.15 1.03
N SER A 196 -2.71 -14.26 1.69
CA SER A 196 -1.58 -14.63 2.56
C SER A 196 -2.03 -15.47 3.75
N LYS A 197 -3.12 -15.07 4.43
CA LYS A 197 -3.69 -15.80 5.57
C LYS A 197 -4.19 -17.19 5.19
N VAL A 198 -4.87 -17.33 4.05
CA VAL A 198 -5.36 -18.63 3.58
C VAL A 198 -4.21 -19.55 3.17
N LYS A 199 -3.15 -18.99 2.58
CA LYS A 199 -1.96 -19.74 2.19
C LYS A 199 -1.17 -20.22 3.43
N GLY A 200 -0.94 -19.34 4.40
CA GLY A 200 -0.12 -19.58 5.59
C GLY A 200 1.35 -19.90 5.28
N GLY A 201 2.15 -20.12 6.32
CA GLY A 201 3.53 -20.61 6.22
C GLY A 201 4.60 -19.61 6.67
N LYS A 202 5.87 -19.92 6.42
CA LYS A 202 7.02 -19.15 6.95
C LYS A 202 7.12 -17.71 6.41
N ASN A 203 6.55 -17.45 5.23
CA ASN A 203 6.64 -16.17 4.52
C ASN A 203 5.33 -15.35 4.61
N GLU A 204 4.44 -15.64 5.56
CA GLU A 204 3.12 -14.98 5.69
C GLU A 204 3.23 -13.45 5.82
N GLU A 205 4.19 -12.95 6.60
CA GLU A 205 4.46 -11.49 6.70
C GLU A 205 4.93 -10.89 5.38
N GLU A 206 5.90 -11.54 4.72
CA GLU A 206 6.43 -11.05 3.43
C GLU A 206 5.33 -11.04 2.36
N ASN A 207 4.49 -12.08 2.35
CA ASN A 207 3.39 -12.22 1.41
C ASN A 207 2.19 -11.33 1.74
N SER A 208 2.15 -10.70 2.92
CA SER A 208 1.08 -9.75 3.26
C SER A 208 1.18 -8.45 2.46
N PHE A 209 2.39 -8.09 2.02
CA PHE A 209 2.69 -6.86 1.29
C PHE A 209 3.24 -7.11 -0.12
N GLY A 210 3.27 -6.06 -0.92
CA GLY A 210 3.90 -6.03 -2.24
C GLY A 210 2.92 -6.17 -3.41
N LEU A 211 1.69 -6.63 -3.18
CA LEU A 211 0.70 -6.78 -4.25
C LEU A 211 0.29 -5.43 -4.85
N VAL A 212 0.21 -4.36 -4.04
CA VAL A 212 -0.07 -3.00 -4.52
C VAL A 212 1.10 -2.48 -5.35
N GLY A 213 2.34 -2.74 -4.93
CA GLY A 213 3.54 -2.44 -5.70
C GLY A 213 3.60 -3.17 -7.05
N ILE A 214 3.21 -4.45 -7.08
CA ILE A 214 3.12 -5.23 -8.32
C ILE A 214 2.06 -4.65 -9.25
N MET A 215 0.87 -4.36 -8.73
CA MET A 215 -0.22 -3.72 -9.47
C MET A 215 0.23 -2.41 -10.12
N SER A 216 0.97 -1.58 -9.38
CA SER A 216 1.43 -0.24 -9.82
C SER A 216 2.32 -0.28 -11.07
N ALA A 217 3.01 -1.39 -11.32
CA ALA A 217 3.76 -1.55 -12.57
C ALA A 217 2.87 -1.74 -13.82
N GLY A 218 1.61 -2.17 -13.63
CA GLY A 218 0.66 -2.45 -14.69
C GLY A 218 0.28 -1.22 -15.51
N PRO A 219 -0.17 -0.12 -14.89
CA PRO A 219 -0.42 1.16 -15.56
C PRO A 219 0.76 1.63 -16.42
N ILE A 220 1.98 1.54 -15.87
CA ILE A 220 3.21 1.99 -16.54
C ILE A 220 3.42 1.20 -17.84
N LEU A 221 3.43 -0.13 -17.73
CA LEU A 221 3.58 -1.02 -18.87
C LEU A 221 2.47 -0.81 -19.89
N SER A 222 1.23 -0.64 -19.42
CA SER A 222 0.06 -0.51 -20.28
C SER A 222 0.10 0.75 -21.14
N VAL A 223 0.40 1.91 -20.53
CA VAL A 223 0.49 3.18 -21.25
C VAL A 223 1.71 3.22 -22.17
N MET A 224 2.86 2.68 -21.74
CA MET A 224 4.05 2.58 -22.60
C MET A 224 3.80 1.70 -23.83
N LEU A 225 3.17 0.54 -23.63
CA LEU A 225 2.81 -0.36 -24.73
C LEU A 225 1.77 0.29 -25.65
N MET A 226 0.78 1.01 -25.10
CA MET A 226 -0.18 1.78 -25.90
C MET A 226 0.54 2.79 -26.80
N SER A 227 1.48 3.56 -26.27
CA SER A 227 2.27 4.54 -27.04
C SER A 227 3.05 3.87 -28.18
N ILE A 228 3.72 2.75 -27.90
CA ILE A 228 4.51 2.01 -28.90
C ILE A 228 3.61 1.44 -30.00
N ILE A 229 2.45 0.89 -29.63
CA ILE A 229 1.51 0.27 -30.57
C ILE A 229 0.78 1.32 -31.40
N SER A 230 0.36 2.43 -30.79
CA SER A 230 -0.34 3.51 -31.51
C SER A 230 0.60 4.34 -32.38
N GLY A 231 1.91 4.28 -32.12
CA GLY A 231 2.91 5.08 -32.82
C GLY A 231 2.79 6.58 -32.55
N GLN A 232 1.95 6.99 -31.59
CA GLN A 232 1.79 8.40 -31.22
C GLN A 232 3.05 8.88 -30.50
N LYS A 233 3.65 9.94 -31.04
CA LYS A 233 4.79 10.65 -30.46
C LYS A 233 4.49 12.15 -30.48
N ASN A 234 4.96 12.88 -29.48
CA ASN A 234 4.85 14.33 -29.37
C ASN A 234 3.39 14.81 -29.48
N ILE A 235 2.56 14.38 -28.54
CA ILE A 235 1.17 14.85 -28.46
C ILE A 235 1.19 16.31 -28.01
N GLN A 236 1.16 17.22 -28.99
CA GLN A 236 1.00 18.64 -28.78
C GLN A 236 -0.49 18.97 -28.84
N GLY A 237 -1.17 18.91 -27.70
CA GLY A 237 -2.46 19.54 -27.54
C GLY A 237 -2.26 21.03 -27.31
N GLN A 238 -2.91 21.89 -28.09
CA GLN A 238 -3.21 23.23 -27.55
C GLN A 238 -4.21 22.99 -26.43
N ALA A 239 -3.74 23.02 -25.19
CA ALA A 239 -4.62 23.00 -24.03
C ALA A 239 -5.68 24.09 -24.26
N ALA A 240 -6.96 23.70 -24.22
CA ALA A 240 -8.03 24.67 -24.35
C ALA A 240 -7.81 25.75 -23.29
N GLU A 241 -7.97 27.03 -23.67
CA GLU A 241 -7.87 28.13 -22.70
C GLU A 241 -8.72 27.79 -21.47
N TYR A 242 -8.09 27.83 -20.30
CA TYR A 242 -8.78 27.52 -19.06
C TYR A 242 -9.80 28.63 -18.78
N ILE A 243 -11.08 28.33 -18.97
CA ILE A 243 -12.17 29.27 -18.74
C ILE A 243 -12.62 29.13 -17.29
N ILE A 244 -12.37 30.17 -16.50
CA ILE A 244 -12.88 30.27 -15.13
C ILE A 244 -14.41 30.32 -15.21
N ALA A 245 -15.08 29.32 -14.64
CA ALA A 245 -16.53 29.33 -14.57
C ALA A 245 -17.01 30.52 -13.71
N GLU A 246 -18.03 31.25 -14.15
CA GLU A 246 -18.59 32.36 -13.36
C GLU A 246 -19.54 31.84 -12.26
N GLY A 247 -19.35 32.34 -11.04
CA GLY A 247 -20.24 32.07 -9.91
C GLY A 247 -19.98 30.77 -9.15
N VAL A 248 -20.76 30.57 -8.08
CA VAL A 248 -20.51 29.54 -7.06
C VAL A 248 -21.36 28.28 -7.27
N PHE A 249 -22.69 28.39 -7.13
CA PHE A 249 -23.57 27.21 -7.11
C PHE A 249 -23.94 26.69 -8.51
N GLY A 250 -23.95 27.56 -9.52
CA GLY A 250 -24.32 27.21 -10.89
C GLY A 250 -23.45 26.10 -11.49
N PRO A 251 -22.11 26.25 -11.50
CA PRO A 251 -21.18 25.23 -11.99
C PRO A 251 -21.30 23.90 -11.23
N ILE A 252 -21.47 23.96 -9.90
CA ILE A 252 -21.61 22.78 -9.03
C ILE A 252 -22.85 21.97 -9.40
N ILE A 253 -24.03 22.61 -9.42
CA ILE A 253 -25.32 21.89 -9.63
C ILE A 253 -25.38 21.25 -11.02
N ARG A 254 -24.82 21.91 -12.04
CA ARG A 254 -24.81 21.39 -13.41
C ARG A 254 -23.95 20.13 -13.57
N LYS A 255 -22.89 19.98 -12.78
CA LYS A 255 -21.97 18.85 -12.85
C LYS A 255 -22.48 17.59 -12.14
N ILE A 256 -23.35 17.71 -11.14
CA ILE A 256 -23.85 16.57 -10.35
C ILE A 256 -24.46 15.45 -11.20
N PRO A 257 -25.38 15.70 -12.16
CA PRO A 257 -26.01 14.62 -12.92
C PRO A 257 -25.04 13.85 -13.81
N GLU A 258 -24.10 14.54 -14.45
CA GLU A 258 -23.05 13.96 -15.29
C GLU A 258 -22.16 13.03 -14.45
N ILE A 259 -21.63 13.56 -13.34
CA ILE A 259 -20.76 12.82 -12.41
C ILE A 259 -21.49 11.62 -11.78
N PHE A 260 -22.78 11.74 -11.46
CA PHE A 260 -23.57 10.64 -10.93
C PHE A 260 -23.65 9.47 -11.92
N VAL A 261 -23.90 9.75 -13.20
CA VAL A 261 -23.99 8.72 -14.25
C VAL A 261 -22.62 8.08 -14.48
N GLU A 262 -21.55 8.88 -14.56
CA GLU A 262 -20.18 8.37 -14.67
C GLU A 262 -19.81 7.45 -13.50
N SER A 263 -20.08 7.90 -12.27
CA SER A 263 -19.84 7.13 -11.04
C SER A 263 -20.63 5.82 -11.01
N LEU A 264 -21.90 5.85 -11.47
CA LEU A 264 -22.74 4.67 -11.56
C LEU A 264 -22.18 3.67 -12.58
N ILE A 265 -21.79 4.15 -13.77
CA ILE A 265 -21.21 3.30 -14.83
C ILE A 265 -19.89 2.68 -14.36
N ALA A 266 -19.06 3.44 -13.64
CA ALA A 266 -17.79 2.97 -13.12
C ALA A 266 -17.94 1.86 -12.07
N LEU A 267 -18.92 1.98 -11.15
CA LEU A 267 -19.16 0.99 -10.08
C LEU A 267 -20.00 -0.22 -10.53
N LEU A 268 -20.82 -0.08 -11.56
CA LEU A 268 -21.77 -1.12 -11.98
C LEU A 268 -21.11 -2.48 -12.31
N PRO A 269 -19.97 -2.55 -13.02
CA PRO A 269 -19.33 -3.82 -13.34
C PRO A 269 -18.92 -4.67 -12.14
N ILE A 270 -18.32 -4.06 -11.09
CA ILE A 270 -17.93 -4.80 -9.87
C ILE A 270 -19.15 -5.23 -9.07
N ILE A 271 -20.19 -4.39 -9.02
CA ILE A 271 -21.47 -4.71 -8.38
C ILE A 271 -22.10 -5.94 -9.05
N VAL A 272 -22.15 -5.95 -10.39
CA VAL A 272 -22.69 -7.07 -11.16
C VAL A 272 -21.91 -8.35 -10.90
N LEU A 273 -20.57 -8.29 -10.95
CA LEU A 273 -19.72 -9.46 -10.66
C LEU A 273 -19.99 -10.03 -9.26
N PHE A 274 -20.05 -9.16 -8.25
CA PHE A 274 -20.33 -9.57 -6.88
C PHE A 274 -21.70 -10.26 -6.74
N PHE A 275 -22.76 -9.67 -7.29
CA PHE A 275 -24.11 -10.25 -7.16
C PHE A 275 -24.26 -11.57 -7.91
N ILE A 276 -23.56 -11.75 -9.06
CA ILE A 276 -23.48 -13.03 -9.76
C ILE A 276 -22.85 -14.10 -8.84
N TYR A 277 -21.71 -13.80 -8.23
CA TYR A 277 -21.03 -14.74 -7.34
C TYR A 277 -21.77 -14.99 -6.02
N ASN A 278 -22.44 -13.98 -5.48
CA ASN A 278 -23.27 -14.16 -4.31
C ASN A 278 -24.44 -15.11 -4.59
N TYR A 279 -25.09 -14.96 -5.75
CA TYR A 279 -26.18 -15.83 -6.18
C TYR A 279 -25.72 -17.29 -6.41
N VAL A 280 -24.55 -17.46 -7.05
CA VAL A 280 -24.05 -18.79 -7.42
C VAL A 280 -23.37 -19.51 -6.25
N LYS A 281 -22.54 -18.81 -5.46
CA LYS A 281 -21.59 -19.43 -4.54
C LYS A 281 -21.63 -18.91 -3.11
N PHE A 282 -21.49 -17.60 -2.88
CA PHE A 282 -21.26 -17.10 -1.51
C PHE A 282 -22.47 -17.28 -0.60
N LYS A 283 -23.68 -17.07 -1.12
CA LYS A 283 -24.94 -17.22 -0.38
C LYS A 283 -24.89 -16.50 0.98
N ILE A 284 -24.46 -15.25 0.95
CA ILE A 284 -24.22 -14.43 2.14
C ILE A 284 -25.55 -14.21 2.89
N PRO A 285 -25.55 -14.19 4.24
CA PRO A 285 -26.73 -13.87 5.04
C PRO A 285 -27.40 -12.56 4.61
N LYS A 286 -28.73 -12.48 4.74
CA LYS A 286 -29.49 -11.30 4.29
C LYS A 286 -29.03 -10.00 4.95
N ASP A 287 -28.66 -10.05 6.23
CA ASP A 287 -28.23 -8.88 6.99
C ASP A 287 -26.92 -8.29 6.44
N ASP A 288 -25.96 -9.16 6.10
CA ASP A 288 -24.69 -8.77 5.48
C ASP A 288 -24.88 -8.25 4.05
N ILE A 289 -25.80 -8.85 3.28
CA ILE A 289 -26.17 -8.34 1.94
C ILE A 289 -26.78 -6.95 2.01
N ILE A 290 -27.70 -6.71 2.95
CA ILE A 290 -28.32 -5.39 3.14
C ILE A 290 -27.25 -4.37 3.53
N ARG A 291 -26.29 -4.74 4.39
CA ARG A 291 -25.15 -3.89 4.74
C ARG A 291 -24.31 -3.54 3.52
N ILE A 292 -23.98 -4.51 2.67
CA ILE A 292 -23.22 -4.27 1.42
C ILE A 292 -23.99 -3.37 0.47
N ILE A 293 -25.30 -3.60 0.27
CA ILE A 293 -26.14 -2.74 -0.58
C ILE A 293 -26.15 -1.30 -0.07
N ASN A 294 -26.35 -1.10 1.23
CA ASN A 294 -26.30 0.24 1.83
C ASN A 294 -24.92 0.88 1.65
N GLY A 295 -23.84 0.10 1.80
CA GLY A 295 -22.48 0.56 1.52
C GLY A 295 -22.27 0.97 0.06
N LEU A 296 -22.81 0.22 -0.91
CA LEU A 296 -22.75 0.55 -2.33
C LEU A 296 -23.48 1.86 -2.66
N VAL A 297 -24.66 2.07 -2.07
CA VAL A 297 -25.42 3.32 -2.22
C VAL A 297 -24.64 4.51 -1.63
N MET A 298 -24.06 4.34 -0.45
CA MET A 298 -23.20 5.36 0.17
C MET A 298 -21.95 5.65 -0.65
N THR A 299 -21.32 4.61 -1.22
CA THR A 299 -20.16 4.74 -2.11
C THR A 299 -20.51 5.59 -3.32
N LEU A 300 -21.63 5.31 -4.00
CA LEU A 300 -22.08 6.07 -5.16
C LEU A 300 -22.39 7.54 -4.82
N ILE A 301 -23.13 7.78 -3.73
CA ILE A 301 -23.47 9.15 -3.29
C ILE A 301 -22.21 9.92 -2.88
N GLY A 302 -21.36 9.30 -2.06
CA GLY A 302 -20.10 9.89 -1.59
C GLY A 302 -19.17 10.22 -2.75
N LEU A 303 -18.97 9.28 -3.67
CA LEU A 303 -18.15 9.47 -4.88
C LEU A 303 -18.67 10.62 -5.74
N THR A 304 -19.99 10.71 -5.93
CA THR A 304 -20.61 11.79 -6.71
C THR A 304 -20.35 13.16 -6.07
N ILE A 305 -20.57 13.28 -4.75
CA ILE A 305 -20.35 14.53 -4.03
C ILE A 305 -18.86 14.90 -4.02
N PHE A 306 -17.99 13.92 -3.81
CA PHE A 306 -16.54 14.06 -3.81
C PHE A 306 -16.03 14.59 -5.16
N LEU A 307 -16.32 13.88 -6.26
CA LEU A 307 -15.90 14.28 -7.60
C LEU A 307 -16.51 15.62 -8.01
N THR A 308 -17.74 15.91 -7.60
CA THR A 308 -18.33 17.23 -7.83
C THR A 308 -17.52 18.33 -7.15
N GLY A 309 -17.15 18.16 -5.87
CA GLY A 309 -16.29 19.11 -5.15
C GLY A 309 -14.91 19.26 -5.82
N VAL A 310 -14.32 18.15 -6.26
CA VAL A 310 -13.03 18.14 -6.97
C VAL A 310 -13.09 18.97 -8.25
N TYR A 311 -13.99 18.63 -9.18
CA TYR A 311 -14.06 19.26 -10.52
C TYR A 311 -14.62 20.67 -10.51
N SER A 312 -15.42 21.04 -9.52
CA SER A 312 -16.08 22.34 -9.50
C SER A 312 -15.27 23.45 -8.86
N GLY A 313 -14.20 23.16 -8.11
CA GLY A 313 -13.48 24.24 -7.44
C GLY A 313 -12.16 23.85 -6.77
N PHE A 314 -11.99 22.59 -6.36
CA PHE A 314 -10.75 22.18 -5.71
C PHE A 314 -9.57 22.13 -6.70
N MET A 315 -9.79 21.52 -7.87
CA MET A 315 -8.79 21.44 -8.94
C MET A 315 -8.50 22.82 -9.55
N ASP A 316 -9.56 23.62 -9.77
CA ASP A 316 -9.48 25.01 -10.24
C ASP A 316 -8.53 25.85 -9.38
N MET A 317 -8.69 25.75 -8.06
CA MET A 317 -7.85 26.51 -7.13
C MET A 317 -6.38 26.06 -7.20
N GLY A 318 -6.12 24.75 -7.33
CA GLY A 318 -4.77 24.23 -7.56
C GLY A 318 -4.14 24.87 -8.79
N MET A 319 -4.86 24.86 -9.92
CA MET A 319 -4.41 25.45 -11.17
C MET A 319 -4.14 26.96 -11.05
N ILE A 320 -5.06 27.72 -10.46
CA ILE A 320 -4.92 29.18 -10.29
C ILE A 320 -3.70 29.52 -9.42
N ILE A 321 -3.51 28.80 -8.30
CA ILE A 321 -2.32 28.99 -7.45
C ILE A 321 -1.04 28.64 -8.23
N GLY A 322 -1.06 27.59 -9.04
CA GLY A 322 0.06 27.22 -9.91
C GLY A 322 0.40 28.33 -10.89
N ILE A 323 -0.60 28.89 -11.57
CA ILE A 323 -0.44 30.00 -12.52
C ILE A 323 0.13 31.24 -11.81
N GLU A 324 -0.47 31.67 -10.71
CA GLU A 324 -0.04 32.91 -10.03
C GLU A 324 1.36 32.77 -9.41
N LEU A 325 1.69 31.62 -8.83
CA LEU A 325 3.05 31.39 -8.32
C LEU A 325 4.08 31.19 -9.44
N GLY A 326 3.67 30.64 -10.59
CA GLY A 326 4.52 30.51 -11.77
C GLY A 326 4.90 31.87 -12.39
N LYS A 327 4.05 32.90 -12.26
CA LYS A 327 4.38 34.30 -12.64
C LYS A 327 5.40 34.96 -11.71
N MET A 328 5.51 34.45 -10.49
CA MET A 328 6.41 34.98 -9.46
C MET A 328 7.81 34.39 -9.61
N ASN A 329 8.61 34.48 -8.55
CA ASN A 329 9.95 33.92 -8.52
C ASN A 329 9.90 32.37 -8.46
N PRO A 330 10.65 31.64 -9.32
CA PRO A 330 10.73 30.18 -9.29
C PRO A 330 11.04 29.57 -7.91
N TRP A 331 11.82 30.27 -7.07
CA TRP A 331 12.14 29.81 -5.72
C TRP A 331 10.92 29.79 -4.78
N ILE A 332 9.96 30.69 -5.00
CA ILE A 332 8.70 30.72 -4.24
C ILE A 332 7.84 29.52 -4.65
N LEU A 333 7.74 29.24 -5.95
CA LEU A 333 7.05 28.07 -6.49
C LEU A 333 7.64 26.77 -5.89
N VAL A 334 8.96 26.62 -5.91
CA VAL A 334 9.67 25.46 -5.34
C VAL A 334 9.45 25.35 -3.82
N GLY A 335 9.56 26.46 -3.09
CA GLY A 335 9.35 26.48 -1.64
C GLY A 335 7.92 26.13 -1.23
N ILE A 336 6.92 26.65 -1.94
CA ILE A 336 5.51 26.31 -1.72
C ILE A 336 5.23 24.86 -2.12
N GLY A 337 5.79 24.39 -3.24
CA GLY A 337 5.71 22.98 -3.64
C GLY A 337 6.27 22.03 -2.57
N PHE A 338 7.41 22.39 -1.95
CA PHE A 338 7.98 21.62 -0.84
C PHE A 338 7.03 21.55 0.36
N ILE A 339 6.46 22.70 0.79
CA ILE A 339 5.53 22.75 1.93
C ILE A 339 4.24 21.98 1.62
N LEU A 340 3.68 22.15 0.43
CA LEU A 340 2.51 21.40 -0.01
C LEU A 340 2.78 19.89 0.04
N GLY A 341 3.92 19.44 -0.48
CA GLY A 341 4.29 18.03 -0.45
C GLY A 341 4.47 17.46 0.96
N LEU A 342 5.08 18.22 1.87
CA LEU A 342 5.18 17.84 3.28
C LEU A 342 3.79 17.64 3.89
N ILE A 343 2.88 18.60 3.69
CA ILE A 343 1.55 18.59 4.31
C ILE A 343 0.69 17.49 3.70
N VAL A 344 0.62 17.38 2.38
CA VAL A 344 -0.24 16.41 1.69
C VAL A 344 0.06 14.99 2.17
N VAL A 345 1.34 14.59 2.27
CA VAL A 345 1.71 13.23 2.68
C VAL A 345 1.62 13.00 4.18
N LEU A 346 2.00 13.99 4.99
CA LEU A 346 1.89 13.87 6.46
C LEU A 346 0.45 13.57 6.89
N VAL A 347 -0.48 14.04 6.08
CA VAL A 347 -1.88 14.14 6.40
C VAL A 347 -2.73 13.14 5.59
N GLU A 348 -2.16 12.47 4.58
CA GLU A 348 -2.80 11.43 3.76
C GLU A 348 -3.27 10.22 4.62
N PRO A 349 -4.56 9.80 4.56
CA PRO A 349 -5.07 8.72 5.41
C PRO A 349 -4.47 7.37 5.02
N ALA A 350 -4.24 7.14 3.73
CA ALA A 350 -3.70 5.88 3.25
C ALA A 350 -2.27 5.65 3.79
N VAL A 351 -1.47 6.71 3.91
CA VAL A 351 -0.13 6.67 4.53
C VAL A 351 -0.21 6.36 6.02
N HIS A 352 -1.23 6.87 6.72
CA HIS A 352 -1.48 6.54 8.12
C HIS A 352 -1.83 5.06 8.29
N VAL A 353 -2.79 4.56 7.51
CA VAL A 353 -3.22 3.16 7.55
C VAL A 353 -2.08 2.21 7.23
N LEU A 354 -1.29 2.52 6.19
CA LEU A 354 -0.09 1.74 5.87
C LEU A 354 0.90 1.76 7.05
N GLY A 355 1.13 2.92 7.65
CA GLY A 355 1.97 3.03 8.83
C GLY A 355 1.51 2.17 10.00
N GLU A 356 0.19 2.08 10.25
CA GLU A 356 -0.37 1.23 11.31
C GLU A 356 -0.20 -0.24 10.98
N GLN A 357 -0.44 -0.63 9.72
CA GLN A 357 -0.22 -2.01 9.26
C GLN A 357 1.25 -2.42 9.36
N ILE A 358 2.18 -1.52 9.02
CA ILE A 358 3.61 -1.78 9.18
C ILE A 358 3.94 -1.93 10.66
N GLU A 359 3.44 -1.04 11.52
CA GLU A 359 3.68 -1.12 12.96
C GLU A 359 3.07 -2.41 13.55
N GLU A 360 1.90 -2.86 13.09
CA GLU A 360 1.29 -4.11 13.53
C GLU A 360 2.10 -5.34 13.06
N VAL A 361 2.45 -5.41 11.78
CA VAL A 361 3.16 -6.56 11.20
C VAL A 361 4.61 -6.65 11.67
N THR A 362 5.27 -5.51 11.86
CA THR A 362 6.63 -5.46 12.43
C THR A 362 6.65 -5.56 13.95
N SER A 363 5.51 -5.87 14.57
CA SER A 363 5.39 -5.92 16.03
C SER A 363 6.01 -4.68 16.66
N GLY A 364 5.69 -3.50 16.14
CA GLY A 364 6.07 -2.15 16.58
C GLY A 364 7.56 -1.84 16.64
N TYR A 365 8.38 -2.64 15.95
CA TYR A 365 9.79 -2.35 15.73
C TYR A 365 9.97 -1.03 14.95
N ILE A 366 9.10 -0.79 13.97
CA ILE A 366 9.09 0.45 13.18
C ILE A 366 7.94 1.33 13.66
N PRO A 367 8.23 2.46 14.33
CA PRO A 367 7.16 3.35 14.76
C PRO A 367 6.57 4.08 13.56
N ILE A 368 5.24 4.23 13.57
CA ILE A 368 4.50 4.95 12.54
C ILE A 368 5.01 6.38 12.30
N SER A 369 5.55 7.04 13.32
CA SER A 369 6.11 8.40 13.23
C SER A 369 7.35 8.46 12.33
N LEU A 370 8.21 7.43 12.35
CA LEU A 370 9.40 7.35 11.50
C LEU A 370 9.00 7.19 10.03
N ILE A 371 7.99 6.36 9.75
CA ILE A 371 7.45 6.15 8.41
C ILE A 371 6.87 7.47 7.88
N ARG A 372 5.95 8.10 8.63
CA ARG A 372 5.33 9.37 8.22
C ARG A 372 6.36 10.47 7.99
N GLY A 373 7.33 10.64 8.91
CA GLY A 373 8.37 11.66 8.78
C GLY A 373 9.25 11.45 7.55
N THR A 374 9.71 10.21 7.33
CA THR A 374 10.54 9.84 6.17
C THR A 374 9.81 10.06 4.86
N LEU A 375 8.55 9.60 4.78
CA LEU A 375 7.72 9.75 3.58
C LEU A 375 7.42 11.22 3.29
N SER A 376 7.04 12.00 4.31
CA SER A 376 6.71 13.42 4.13
C SER A 376 7.91 14.19 3.57
N ILE A 377 9.10 14.01 4.15
CA ILE A 377 10.33 14.66 3.66
C ILE A 377 10.65 14.21 2.23
N GLY A 378 10.58 12.92 1.95
CA GLY A 378 10.83 12.38 0.62
C GLY A 378 9.90 12.99 -0.43
N VAL A 379 8.60 13.04 -0.16
CA VAL A 379 7.61 13.58 -1.09
C VAL A 379 7.67 15.11 -1.19
N GLY A 380 7.93 15.82 -0.08
CA GLY A 380 8.18 17.26 -0.11
C GLY A 380 9.33 17.60 -1.07
N ILE A 381 10.45 16.86 -0.98
CA ILE A 381 11.59 17.00 -1.91
C ILE A 381 11.16 16.66 -3.34
N ALA A 382 10.37 15.60 -3.55
CA ALA A 382 9.93 15.18 -4.87
C ALA A 382 9.06 16.24 -5.58
N ILE A 383 8.13 16.86 -4.85
CA ILE A 383 7.29 17.94 -5.40
C ILE A 383 8.13 19.20 -5.62
N ALA A 384 9.05 19.53 -4.72
CA ALA A 384 9.99 20.64 -4.93
C ALA A 384 10.84 20.44 -6.21
N LEU A 385 11.38 19.24 -6.42
CA LEU A 385 12.12 18.89 -7.63
C LEU A 385 11.23 18.89 -8.88
N SER A 386 9.94 18.56 -8.74
CA SER A 386 8.98 18.70 -9.83
C SER A 386 8.75 20.16 -10.21
N MET A 387 8.73 21.08 -9.23
CA MET A 387 8.68 22.51 -9.52
C MET A 387 9.96 23.02 -10.18
N VAL A 388 11.12 22.49 -9.79
CA VAL A 388 12.40 22.78 -10.47
C VAL A 388 12.36 22.28 -11.91
N ARG A 389 11.80 21.09 -12.17
CA ARG A 389 11.61 20.54 -13.52
C ARG A 389 10.81 21.50 -14.40
N ILE A 390 9.68 22.00 -13.88
CA ILE A 390 8.83 22.93 -14.61
C ILE A 390 9.53 24.27 -14.85
N ALA A 391 10.30 24.76 -13.88
CA ALA A 391 10.97 26.05 -13.96
C ALA A 391 12.27 26.04 -14.80
N VAL A 392 12.91 24.87 -14.99
CA VAL A 392 14.23 24.74 -15.61
C VAL A 392 14.16 23.74 -16.77
N PRO A 393 14.13 24.20 -18.04
CA PRO A 393 13.88 23.34 -19.20
C PRO A 393 14.95 22.25 -19.45
N GLU A 394 16.16 22.39 -18.89
CA GLU A 394 17.17 21.34 -19.01
C GLU A 394 16.87 20.12 -18.12
N VAL A 395 16.06 20.29 -17.08
CA VAL A 395 15.76 19.26 -16.08
C VAL A 395 14.59 18.41 -16.57
N LYS A 396 14.83 17.13 -16.83
CA LYS A 396 13.82 16.21 -17.36
C LYS A 396 13.39 15.16 -16.33
N LEU A 397 12.17 14.65 -16.47
CA LEU A 397 11.62 13.64 -15.56
C LEU A 397 12.50 12.39 -15.41
N TRP A 398 13.04 11.88 -16.52
CA TRP A 398 13.84 10.65 -16.52
C TRP A 398 15.12 10.74 -15.68
N TYR A 399 15.64 11.94 -15.40
CA TYR A 399 16.82 12.14 -14.55
C TYR A 399 16.59 11.72 -13.10
N PHE A 400 15.35 11.81 -12.62
CA PHE A 400 14.99 11.41 -11.26
C PHE A 400 14.41 10.00 -11.25
N LEU A 401 13.52 9.74 -12.21
CA LEU A 401 12.68 8.56 -12.20
C LEU A 401 13.48 7.28 -12.46
N LEU A 402 14.26 7.22 -13.55
CA LEU A 402 14.97 6.00 -13.92
C LEU A 402 16.10 5.68 -12.93
N PRO A 403 16.95 6.64 -12.52
CA PRO A 403 17.94 6.38 -11.48
C PRO A 403 17.29 6.03 -10.13
N GLY A 404 16.20 6.70 -9.75
CA GLY A 404 15.48 6.44 -8.51
C GLY A 404 15.00 4.99 -8.41
N PHE A 405 14.27 4.51 -9.42
CA PHE A 405 13.82 3.11 -9.47
C PHE A 405 14.97 2.11 -9.64
N LEU A 406 16.00 2.42 -10.44
CA LEU A 406 17.16 1.55 -10.58
C LEU A 406 17.88 1.34 -9.25
N ILE A 407 18.12 2.42 -8.49
CA ILE A 407 18.74 2.34 -7.18
C ILE A 407 17.82 1.59 -6.21
N ALA A 408 16.51 1.86 -6.20
CA ALA A 408 15.56 1.14 -5.38
C ALA A 408 15.54 -0.37 -5.65
N VAL A 409 15.57 -0.78 -6.92
CA VAL A 409 15.68 -2.19 -7.34
C VAL A 409 17.00 -2.80 -6.84
N LEU A 410 18.13 -2.10 -6.98
CA LEU A 410 19.43 -2.60 -6.51
C LEU A 410 19.51 -2.70 -4.98
N LEU A 411 18.86 -1.78 -4.26
CA LEU A 411 18.73 -1.83 -2.80
C LEU A 411 17.77 -2.94 -2.36
N SER A 412 16.76 -3.28 -3.15
CA SER A 412 15.80 -4.36 -2.82
C SER A 412 16.44 -5.74 -2.64
N PHE A 413 17.60 -5.99 -3.25
CA PHE A 413 18.38 -7.23 -3.03
C PHE A 413 19.22 -7.19 -1.76
N ARG A 414 19.38 -6.00 -1.17
CA ARG A 414 20.15 -5.77 0.05
C ARG A 414 19.26 -5.49 1.26
N SER A 415 18.02 -5.06 1.08
CA SER A 415 17.04 -4.78 2.15
C SER A 415 16.36 -6.06 2.67
N ASP A 416 15.73 -5.97 3.84
CA ASP A 416 14.86 -7.04 4.35
C ASP A 416 13.62 -7.23 3.44
N PRO A 417 13.22 -8.48 3.09
CA PRO A 417 12.09 -8.72 2.19
C PRO A 417 10.77 -8.07 2.59
N VAL A 418 10.50 -7.93 3.90
CA VAL A 418 9.29 -7.26 4.38
C VAL A 418 9.33 -5.78 4.04
N PHE A 419 10.48 -5.12 4.23
CA PHE A 419 10.69 -3.73 3.80
C PHE A 419 10.58 -3.56 2.29
N VAL A 420 10.96 -4.58 1.51
CA VAL A 420 10.86 -4.51 0.06
C VAL A 420 9.40 -4.38 -0.37
N GLY A 421 8.53 -5.28 0.10
CA GLY A 421 7.09 -5.21 -0.18
C GLY A 421 6.48 -3.89 0.27
N ILE A 422 6.79 -3.47 1.51
CA ILE A 422 6.30 -2.23 2.09
C ILE A 422 6.69 -1.00 1.26
N ALA A 423 7.94 -0.87 0.83
CA ALA A 423 8.37 0.35 0.15
C ALA A 423 7.69 0.53 -1.22
N TYR A 424 7.49 -0.56 -1.97
CA TYR A 424 6.78 -0.51 -3.25
C TYR A 424 5.29 -0.25 -3.06
N ASP A 425 4.67 -0.82 -2.04
CA ASP A 425 3.28 -0.49 -1.68
C ASP A 425 3.16 0.99 -1.26
N ALA A 426 4.12 1.49 -0.47
CA ALA A 426 4.15 2.89 -0.02
C ALA A 426 4.27 3.90 -1.17
N GLY A 427 5.00 3.54 -2.24
CA GLY A 427 5.10 4.34 -3.46
C GLY A 427 3.73 4.63 -4.07
N GLY A 428 2.90 3.59 -4.16
CA GLY A 428 1.51 3.75 -4.56
C GLY A 428 0.71 4.59 -3.57
N VAL A 429 0.75 4.19 -2.29
CA VAL A 429 -0.09 4.75 -1.23
C VAL A 429 0.11 6.26 -1.00
N ALA A 430 1.33 6.78 -1.18
CA ALA A 430 1.60 8.21 -0.98
C ALA A 430 0.99 9.13 -2.06
N SER A 431 0.56 8.55 -3.19
CA SER A 431 0.02 9.27 -4.35
C SER A 431 -1.51 9.36 -4.31
N GLY A 432 -2.06 9.63 -3.12
CA GLY A 432 -3.51 9.62 -2.89
C GLY A 432 -4.29 10.74 -3.59
N PRO A 433 -5.60 10.85 -3.29
CA PRO A 433 -6.53 11.71 -4.03
C PRO A 433 -6.10 13.18 -4.06
N MET A 434 -5.40 13.65 -3.03
CA MET A 434 -4.94 15.03 -2.94
C MET A 434 -3.79 15.35 -3.89
N THR A 435 -2.92 14.39 -4.12
CA THR A 435 -1.83 14.52 -5.09
C THR A 435 -2.40 14.53 -6.51
N ALA A 436 -3.32 13.60 -6.81
CA ALA A 436 -3.96 13.49 -8.13
C ALA A 436 -4.86 14.68 -8.49
N THR A 437 -5.49 15.31 -7.50
CA THR A 437 -6.41 16.44 -7.71
C THR A 437 -5.70 17.79 -7.62
N PHE A 438 -5.09 18.11 -6.48
CA PHE A 438 -4.58 19.45 -6.21
C PHE A 438 -3.15 19.63 -6.67
N VAL A 439 -2.24 18.71 -6.30
CA VAL A 439 -0.80 18.85 -6.59
C VAL A 439 -0.55 18.77 -8.11
N LEU A 440 -1.22 17.86 -8.81
CA LEU A 440 -1.13 17.76 -10.26
C LEU A 440 -1.70 19.00 -10.96
N ALA A 441 -2.88 19.49 -10.55
CA ALA A 441 -3.45 20.73 -11.10
C ALA A 441 -2.57 21.96 -10.83
N PHE A 442 -1.96 22.03 -9.63
CA PHE A 442 -0.98 23.04 -9.26
C PHE A 442 0.25 23.01 -10.18
N ALA A 443 0.79 21.83 -10.45
CA ALA A 443 1.90 21.65 -11.38
C ALA A 443 1.53 22.05 -12.82
N GLN A 444 0.37 21.61 -13.30
CA GLN A 444 -0.15 21.99 -14.62
C GLN A 444 -0.38 23.50 -14.74
N GLY A 445 -0.90 24.14 -13.69
CA GLY A 445 -1.07 25.59 -13.64
C GLY A 445 0.26 26.33 -13.78
N ALA A 446 1.28 25.89 -13.06
CA ALA A 446 2.63 26.46 -13.18
C ALA A 446 3.24 26.23 -14.58
N ALA A 447 3.06 25.04 -15.15
CA ALA A 447 3.54 24.72 -16.50
C ALA A 447 2.82 25.51 -17.60
N THR A 448 1.60 25.99 -17.35
CA THR A 448 0.82 26.75 -18.34
C THR A 448 1.36 28.17 -18.54
N ILE A 449 2.00 28.76 -17.52
CA ILE A 449 2.44 30.17 -17.55
C ILE A 449 3.95 30.35 -17.73
N ILE A 450 4.73 29.31 -17.47
CA ILE A 450 6.19 29.34 -17.65
C ILE A 450 6.47 29.08 -19.13
N ASP A 451 6.98 30.09 -19.85
CA ASP A 451 7.18 30.06 -21.31
C ASP A 451 8.00 28.86 -21.83
N THR A 452 8.88 28.32 -20.99
CA THR A 452 9.75 27.20 -21.34
C THR A 452 9.16 25.83 -21.04
N ALA A 453 8.00 25.77 -20.39
CA ALA A 453 7.37 24.54 -19.93
C ALA A 453 6.25 24.08 -20.88
N ASP A 454 6.09 22.77 -21.02
CA ASP A 454 4.96 22.15 -21.72
C ASP A 454 4.05 21.44 -20.71
N VAL A 455 2.74 21.64 -20.79
CA VAL A 455 1.80 21.05 -19.82
C VAL A 455 1.80 19.52 -19.86
N MET A 456 1.98 18.92 -21.04
CA MET A 456 2.00 17.46 -21.24
C MET A 456 3.33 16.83 -20.80
N VAL A 457 4.46 17.52 -21.00
CA VAL A 457 5.80 17.04 -20.61
C VAL A 457 6.12 17.38 -19.16
N ASP A 458 5.93 18.63 -18.77
CA ASP A 458 6.39 19.21 -17.50
C ASP A 458 5.28 19.33 -16.47
N GLY A 459 4.01 19.48 -16.89
CA GLY A 459 2.87 19.48 -15.98
C GLY A 459 2.56 18.09 -15.41
N PHE A 460 2.66 17.04 -16.22
CA PHE A 460 2.58 15.63 -15.79
C PHE A 460 3.92 15.12 -15.29
N GLY A 461 3.92 13.99 -14.58
CA GLY A 461 5.10 13.37 -13.98
C GLY A 461 5.34 13.84 -12.54
N VAL A 462 4.44 14.63 -11.95
CA VAL A 462 4.54 15.02 -10.54
C VAL A 462 4.08 13.88 -9.64
N ILE A 463 3.00 13.18 -10.02
CA ILE A 463 2.55 11.98 -9.32
C ILE A 463 3.64 10.90 -9.39
N ALA A 464 4.31 10.76 -10.54
CA ALA A 464 5.44 9.86 -10.72
C ALA A 464 6.58 10.12 -9.73
N MET A 465 6.92 11.40 -9.52
CA MET A 465 7.95 11.81 -8.55
C MET A 465 7.51 11.51 -7.11
N VAL A 466 6.24 11.80 -6.79
CA VAL A 466 5.63 11.49 -5.50
C VAL A 466 5.63 9.99 -5.24
N ALA A 467 5.35 9.16 -6.24
CA ALA A 467 5.34 7.70 -6.11
C ALA A 467 6.74 7.10 -5.96
N THR A 468 7.75 7.69 -6.60
CA THR A 468 9.14 7.19 -6.53
C THR A 468 9.79 7.47 -5.16
N ALA A 469 9.45 8.58 -4.52
CA ALA A 469 10.10 9.02 -3.28
C ALA A 469 9.90 8.09 -2.06
N PRO A 470 8.70 7.55 -1.78
CA PRO A 470 8.48 6.53 -0.76
C PRO A 470 9.29 5.27 -1.01
N VAL A 471 9.31 4.78 -2.26
CA VAL A 471 10.05 3.57 -2.62
C VAL A 471 11.52 3.78 -2.31
N PHE A 472 12.09 4.90 -2.76
CA PHE A 472 13.49 5.21 -2.53
C PHE A 472 13.82 5.43 -1.05
N SER A 473 13.03 6.24 -0.35
CA SER A 473 13.30 6.60 1.05
C SER A 473 13.13 5.41 2.01
N LEU A 474 12.10 4.57 1.83
CA LEU A 474 11.92 3.36 2.63
C LEU A 474 12.90 2.24 2.26
N MET A 475 13.39 2.17 1.02
CA MET A 475 14.48 1.25 0.66
C MET A 475 15.79 1.59 1.37
N ILE A 476 16.12 2.88 1.46
CA ILE A 476 17.27 3.35 2.24
C ILE A 476 17.08 2.96 3.70
N LEU A 477 15.91 3.25 4.25
CA LEU A 477 15.58 2.93 5.63
C LEU A 477 15.69 1.43 5.92
N GLY A 478 15.12 0.58 5.06
CA GLY A 478 15.19 -0.88 5.16
C GLY A 478 16.60 -1.45 4.97
N THR A 479 17.45 -0.77 4.20
CA THR A 479 18.87 -1.14 4.08
C THR A 479 19.64 -0.81 5.37
N ILE A 480 19.35 0.33 6.00
CA ILE A 480 19.97 0.75 7.27
C ILE A 480 19.55 -0.19 8.41
N PHE A 481 18.29 -0.59 8.46
CA PHE A 481 17.75 -1.49 9.49
C PHE A 481 17.97 -2.98 9.23
N ARG A 482 18.79 -3.32 8.25
CA ARG A 482 19.00 -4.71 7.88
C ARG A 482 19.62 -5.51 9.02
N HIS A 483 18.84 -6.44 9.55
CA HIS A 483 19.37 -7.48 10.42
C HIS A 483 20.21 -8.46 9.60
N LYS A 484 21.33 -8.91 10.18
CA LYS A 484 22.18 -9.93 9.59
C LYS A 484 21.40 -11.26 9.64
N LYS A 485 20.75 -11.66 8.54
CA LYS A 485 20.15 -12.99 8.41
C LYS A 485 21.25 -14.03 8.57
N ILE A 486 21.23 -14.76 9.68
CA ILE A 486 22.07 -15.95 9.87
C ILE A 486 21.31 -17.10 9.20
N GLU A 487 21.74 -17.51 8.01
CA GLU A 487 21.22 -18.71 7.35
C GLU A 487 21.72 -19.95 8.09
N TYR A 488 20.79 -20.78 8.57
CA TYR A 488 21.13 -22.07 9.16
C TYR A 488 21.09 -23.17 8.09
N PRO A 489 22.04 -24.12 8.11
CA PRO A 489 21.93 -25.32 7.29
C PRO A 489 20.66 -26.09 7.70
N VAL A 490 19.84 -26.45 6.72
CA VAL A 490 18.66 -27.31 6.91
C VAL A 490 19.16 -28.68 7.36
N VAL A 491 19.10 -28.96 8.65
CA VAL A 491 19.47 -30.27 9.18
C VAL A 491 18.29 -31.22 8.98
N ALA A 492 18.57 -32.36 8.34
CA ALA A 492 17.60 -33.41 8.09
C ALA A 492 16.93 -33.85 9.41
N LYS A 493 15.60 -33.97 9.37
CA LYS A 493 14.77 -34.42 10.49
C LYS A 493 15.18 -35.84 10.87
N GLN A 494 16.04 -36.02 11.88
CA GLN A 494 16.28 -37.34 12.46
C GLN A 494 15.07 -37.74 13.29
N ALA A 495 14.56 -38.94 13.03
CA ALA A 495 13.48 -39.52 13.80
C ALA A 495 13.96 -39.73 15.24
N VAL A 496 13.39 -38.96 16.17
CA VAL A 496 13.56 -39.22 17.59
C VAL A 496 12.83 -40.53 17.88
N VAL A 497 13.60 -41.58 18.17
CA VAL A 497 13.05 -42.83 18.70
C VAL A 497 12.65 -42.54 20.15
N SER A 498 11.36 -42.26 20.37
CA SER A 498 10.83 -42.20 21.73
C SER A 498 10.85 -43.61 22.32
N SER A 499 11.69 -43.85 23.32
CA SER A 499 11.58 -45.07 24.13
C SER A 499 10.24 -45.02 24.86
N HIS A 500 9.35 -45.95 24.53
CA HIS A 500 8.15 -46.21 25.30
C HIS A 500 8.55 -46.85 26.65
N LEU A 501 8.94 -46.02 27.60
CA LEU A 501 8.87 -46.36 29.01
C LEU A 501 7.90 -45.36 29.64
N VAL A 502 6.97 -45.90 30.40
CA VAL A 502 5.91 -45.18 31.10
C VAL A 502 6.58 -44.21 32.06
N ASP A 503 6.60 -42.93 31.72
CA ASP A 503 7.01 -41.88 32.65
C ASP A 503 6.01 -41.88 33.82
N GLU A 504 6.51 -42.14 35.04
CA GLU A 504 5.78 -41.77 36.26
C GLU A 504 5.37 -40.30 36.14
N ILE A 505 4.10 -40.00 36.36
CA ILE A 505 3.57 -38.64 36.31
C ILE A 505 4.10 -37.89 37.53
N SER A 506 5.34 -37.38 37.42
CA SER A 506 5.83 -36.29 38.24
C SER A 506 4.97 -35.07 37.91
N LEU A 507 4.17 -34.62 38.87
CA LEU A 507 3.38 -33.38 38.75
C LEU A 507 4.28 -32.13 38.70
N ASP A 508 5.55 -32.27 39.09
CA ASP A 508 6.51 -31.18 39.12
C ASP A 508 7.06 -30.95 37.70
N HIS A 509 6.66 -29.82 37.11
CA HIS A 509 7.20 -29.34 35.85
C HIS A 509 7.87 -27.99 36.06
N VAL A 510 8.74 -27.65 35.12
CA VAL A 510 9.41 -26.36 35.07
C VAL A 510 9.08 -25.72 33.74
N CYS A 511 8.69 -24.45 33.79
CA CYS A 511 8.62 -23.60 32.62
C CYS A 511 9.97 -22.92 32.42
N ILE A 512 10.66 -23.27 31.33
CA ILE A 512 11.85 -22.55 30.87
C ILE A 512 11.39 -21.55 29.81
N MET A 513 11.56 -20.27 30.11
CA MET A 513 11.33 -19.18 29.18
C MET A 513 12.67 -18.64 28.68
N VAL A 514 12.93 -18.84 27.39
CA VAL A 514 14.15 -18.39 26.71
C VAL A 514 13.81 -17.20 25.83
N ILE A 515 14.45 -16.06 26.05
CA ILE A 515 14.34 -14.87 25.22
C ILE A 515 15.62 -14.75 24.40
N VAL A 516 15.49 -14.69 23.08
CA VAL A 516 16.62 -14.55 22.14
C VAL A 516 16.27 -13.53 21.05
N ASN A 517 17.28 -13.03 20.34
CA ASN A 517 17.07 -12.24 19.13
C ASN A 517 16.30 -13.05 18.07
N ARG A 518 15.51 -12.34 17.26
CA ARG A 518 14.69 -12.96 16.19
C ARG A 518 15.54 -13.82 15.26
N GLY A 519 15.00 -14.98 14.90
CA GLY A 519 15.63 -15.93 13.99
C GLY A 519 16.48 -16.99 14.69
N LEU A 520 16.51 -17.01 16.03
CA LEU A 520 17.24 -17.99 16.83
C LEU A 520 16.33 -18.99 17.54
N ALA A 521 15.00 -18.81 17.53
CA ALA A 521 14.10 -19.73 18.20
C ALA A 521 14.23 -21.18 17.70
N GLU A 522 14.42 -21.41 16.40
CA GLU A 522 14.63 -22.77 15.87
C GLU A 522 15.91 -23.41 16.45
N ARG A 523 17.00 -22.65 16.64
CA ARG A 523 18.23 -23.13 17.29
C ARG A 523 18.01 -23.46 18.75
N VAL A 524 17.28 -22.60 19.47
CA VAL A 524 16.89 -22.83 20.86
C VAL A 524 16.07 -24.11 20.99
N VAL A 525 15.04 -24.29 20.14
CA VAL A 525 14.21 -25.50 20.14
C VAL A 525 15.02 -26.75 19.77
N PHE A 526 15.93 -26.64 18.81
CA PHE A 526 16.80 -27.74 18.42
C PHE A 526 17.68 -28.23 19.57
N LEU A 527 18.38 -27.30 20.24
CA LEU A 527 19.26 -27.62 21.37
C LEU A 527 18.45 -28.17 22.54
N ALA A 528 17.33 -27.54 22.88
CA ALA A 528 16.46 -28.00 23.95
C ALA A 528 15.89 -29.40 23.70
N ARG A 529 15.51 -29.73 22.45
CA ARG A 529 15.05 -31.08 22.08
C ARG A 529 16.15 -32.13 22.21
N HIS A 530 17.39 -31.80 21.84
CA HIS A 530 18.53 -32.70 22.05
C HIS A 530 18.83 -32.92 23.54
N SER A 531 18.49 -31.94 24.38
CA SER A 531 18.61 -32.01 25.83
C SER A 531 17.36 -32.53 26.55
N GLY A 532 16.36 -33.07 25.84
CA GLY A 532 15.21 -33.77 26.43
C GLY A 532 13.86 -33.05 26.39
N ALA A 533 13.77 -31.83 25.85
CA ALA A 533 12.49 -31.13 25.70
C ALA A 533 11.58 -31.83 24.68
N LYS A 534 10.31 -32.11 25.06
CA LYS A 534 9.34 -32.79 24.18
C LYS A 534 8.51 -31.82 23.32
N GLY A 535 8.31 -30.60 23.79
CA GLY A 535 7.50 -29.57 23.12
C GLY A 535 8.04 -28.18 23.38
N ALA A 536 7.69 -27.24 22.51
CA ALA A 536 8.05 -25.84 22.64
C ALA A 536 6.93 -24.97 22.08
N THR A 537 6.67 -23.85 22.75
CA THR A 537 5.81 -22.78 22.24
C THR A 537 6.70 -21.60 21.89
N ILE A 538 6.63 -21.11 20.66
CA ILE A 538 7.38 -19.93 20.21
C ILE A 538 6.40 -18.77 20.14
N MET A 539 6.73 -17.69 20.82
CA MET A 539 6.02 -16.43 20.79
C MET A 539 6.97 -15.31 20.37
N ARG A 540 6.40 -14.22 19.89
CA ARG A 540 7.17 -13.02 19.52
C ARG A 540 7.02 -11.97 20.60
N GLY A 541 8.09 -11.20 20.82
CA GLY A 541 8.13 -10.14 21.81
C GLY A 541 9.09 -9.02 21.42
N ARG A 542 9.16 -7.99 22.26
CA ARG A 542 10.08 -6.85 22.10
C ARG A 542 11.00 -6.78 23.30
N GLY A 543 12.27 -6.47 23.06
CA GLY A 543 13.23 -6.22 24.12
C GLY A 543 13.34 -4.73 24.44
N THR A 544 13.55 -4.39 25.71
CA THR A 544 14.13 -3.13 26.13
C THR A 544 15.57 -3.39 26.56
N THR A 545 16.53 -3.17 25.68
CA THR A 545 17.97 -3.33 26.00
C THR A 545 18.47 -2.11 26.78
N ALA A 546 19.49 -2.31 27.62
CA ALA A 546 20.14 -1.22 28.35
C ALA A 546 20.97 -0.30 27.43
N ASP A 547 21.52 -0.84 26.33
CA ASP A 547 22.15 -0.08 25.26
C ASP A 547 21.08 0.41 24.27
N ARG A 548 20.59 1.61 24.55
CA ARG A 548 19.65 2.36 23.72
C ARG A 548 20.27 2.61 22.35
N GLN A 549 19.83 1.90 21.31
CA GLN A 549 20.10 2.32 19.94
C GLN A 549 19.18 3.51 19.61
N VAL A 550 19.63 4.70 20.00
CA VAL A 550 19.02 5.96 19.59
C VAL A 550 19.59 6.30 18.21
N LEU A 551 18.74 6.43 17.20
CA LEU A 551 19.17 7.00 15.93
C LEU A 551 19.54 8.48 16.18
N PRO A 552 20.83 8.88 16.00
CA PRO A 552 21.32 10.19 16.43
C PRO A 552 20.67 11.37 15.68
N ILE A 553 19.93 11.11 14.59
CA ILE A 553 19.32 12.15 13.75
C ILE A 553 17.89 12.49 14.21
N ILE A 554 17.14 11.57 14.85
CA ILE A 554 15.68 11.75 15.10
C ILE A 554 15.27 11.46 16.56
N ASN A 555 16.19 11.06 17.46
CA ASN A 555 15.87 10.77 18.88
C ASN A 555 14.70 9.78 19.06
N ILE A 556 14.57 8.82 18.14
CA ILE A 556 13.60 7.73 18.18
C ILE A 556 14.30 6.51 18.78
N GLU A 557 13.66 5.90 19.77
CA GLU A 557 14.14 4.71 20.47
C GLU A 557 13.69 3.46 19.70
N LEU A 558 14.65 2.67 19.22
CA LEU A 558 14.37 1.38 18.58
C LEU A 558 14.30 0.26 19.62
N GLN A 559 13.26 -0.57 19.54
CA GLN A 559 13.11 -1.77 20.38
C GLN A 559 13.44 -3.02 19.58
N PRO A 560 14.48 -3.81 19.92
CA PRO A 560 14.83 -5.00 19.15
C PRO A 560 13.73 -6.09 19.20
N GLU A 561 13.51 -6.74 18.06
CA GLU A 561 12.64 -7.92 17.96
C GLU A 561 13.26 -9.11 18.70
N LYS A 562 12.45 -9.76 19.55
CA LYS A 562 12.84 -10.94 20.31
C LYS A 562 11.87 -12.09 20.03
N GLU A 563 12.38 -13.31 20.10
CA GLU A 563 11.58 -14.52 20.18
C GLU A 563 11.62 -15.05 21.61
N ILE A 564 10.45 -15.40 22.14
CA ILE A 564 10.26 -15.98 23.45
C ILE A 564 9.87 -17.44 23.24
N VAL A 565 10.75 -18.36 23.64
CA VAL A 565 10.53 -19.79 23.55
C VAL A 565 10.20 -20.33 24.93
N TRP A 566 9.03 -20.95 25.06
CA TRP A 566 8.61 -21.63 26.29
C TRP A 566 8.73 -23.13 26.15
N PHE A 567 9.38 -23.74 27.13
CA PHE A 567 9.45 -25.18 27.31
C PHE A 567 8.76 -25.54 28.61
N ILE A 568 7.81 -26.47 28.57
CA ILE A 568 7.30 -27.15 29.76
C ILE A 568 7.97 -28.51 29.79
N THR A 569 8.85 -28.71 30.77
CA THR A 569 9.68 -29.93 30.89
C THR A 569 9.61 -30.47 32.32
N PRO A 570 9.80 -31.79 32.52
CA PRO A 570 9.95 -32.33 33.87
C PRO A 570 11.23 -31.81 34.56
N THR A 571 11.25 -31.85 35.89
CA THR A 571 12.29 -31.26 36.76
C THR A 571 13.67 -31.93 36.65
N ASP A 572 13.79 -33.08 36.00
CA ASP A 572 15.03 -33.83 35.83
C ASP A 572 15.84 -33.39 34.59
N VAL A 573 15.22 -32.70 33.62
CA VAL A 573 15.86 -32.30 32.35
C VAL A 573 16.14 -30.80 32.21
N TYR A 574 15.58 -29.94 33.09
CA TYR A 574 15.65 -28.49 32.90
C TYR A 574 17.08 -27.91 32.99
N GLU A 575 17.94 -28.45 33.87
CA GLU A 575 19.33 -28.00 34.01
C GLU A 575 20.14 -28.30 32.73
N THR A 576 19.99 -29.51 32.20
CA THR A 576 20.64 -29.94 30.95
C THR A 576 20.24 -29.09 29.75
N ILE A 577 18.97 -28.68 29.69
CA ILE A 577 18.47 -27.76 28.66
C ILE A 577 19.09 -26.38 28.84
N ALA A 578 19.04 -25.81 30.05
CA ALA A 578 19.57 -24.47 30.31
C ALA A 578 21.07 -24.38 30.01
N GLN A 579 21.84 -25.39 30.41
CA GLN A 579 23.28 -25.43 30.18
C GLN A 579 23.63 -25.55 28.69
N SER A 580 22.95 -26.43 27.95
CA SER A 580 23.10 -26.58 26.48
C SER A 580 22.83 -25.27 25.73
N LEU A 581 21.84 -24.49 26.18
CA LEU A 581 21.53 -23.18 25.60
C LEU A 581 22.57 -22.11 25.96
N MET A 582 23.07 -22.10 27.20
CA MET A 582 24.10 -21.15 27.63
C MET A 582 25.48 -21.44 27.02
N ASP A 583 25.78 -22.69 26.67
CA ASP A 583 27.07 -23.07 26.08
C ASP A 583 27.12 -22.82 24.56
N ASP A 584 25.99 -22.53 23.91
CA ASP A 584 25.95 -22.23 22.48
C ASP A 584 26.53 -20.82 22.21
N THR A 585 27.65 -20.80 21.50
CA THR A 585 28.38 -19.57 21.17
C THR A 585 27.56 -18.57 20.36
N LEU A 586 26.62 -19.05 19.54
CA LEU A 586 25.83 -18.24 18.64
C LEU A 586 24.66 -17.58 19.41
N LEU A 587 24.03 -18.32 20.32
CA LEU A 587 23.02 -17.77 21.24
C LEU A 587 23.60 -16.73 22.21
N ASN A 588 24.84 -16.92 22.67
CA ASN A 588 25.50 -15.93 23.53
C ASN A 588 25.95 -14.66 22.80
N GLN A 589 26.52 -14.78 21.60
CA GLN A 589 27.08 -13.63 20.89
C GLN A 589 26.02 -12.86 20.09
N ASP A 590 25.25 -13.57 19.26
CA ASP A 590 24.29 -12.96 18.35
C ASP A 590 22.87 -12.95 18.94
N GLY A 591 22.60 -13.80 19.94
CA GLY A 591 21.25 -14.03 20.48
C GLY A 591 20.86 -13.20 21.68
N GLU A 592 21.81 -12.59 22.40
CA GLU A 592 21.58 -11.96 23.71
C GLU A 592 20.66 -12.81 24.61
N ILE A 593 20.96 -14.11 24.69
CA ILE A 593 20.09 -15.07 25.33
C ILE A 593 19.82 -14.70 26.81
N LYS A 594 18.55 -14.70 27.19
CA LYS A 594 18.10 -14.63 28.58
C LYS A 594 17.23 -15.83 28.89
N ILE A 595 17.58 -16.57 29.93
CA ILE A 595 16.84 -17.76 30.35
C ILE A 595 16.21 -17.45 31.71
N PHE A 596 14.89 -17.60 31.78
CA PHE A 596 14.10 -17.52 33.00
C PHE A 596 13.52 -18.89 33.28
N ILE A 597 13.62 -19.33 34.53
CA ILE A 597 13.16 -20.65 34.95
C ILE A 597 12.15 -20.43 36.07
N SER A 598 10.93 -20.93 35.89
CA SER A 598 9.86 -20.84 36.88
C SER A 598 9.31 -22.23 37.19
N PRO A 599 9.11 -22.59 38.47
CA PRO A 599 8.29 -23.75 38.83
C PRO A 599 6.90 -23.62 38.21
N THR A 600 6.30 -24.72 37.77
CA THR A 600 4.95 -24.69 37.17
C THR A 600 4.21 -26.01 37.45
N GLU A 601 2.95 -25.91 37.85
CA GLU A 601 2.03 -27.05 37.87
C GLU A 601 1.40 -27.21 36.48
N ALA A 602 1.72 -28.29 35.78
CA ALA A 602 1.16 -28.56 34.45
C ALA A 602 -0.19 -29.29 34.58
N MET A 603 -1.30 -28.63 34.22
CA MET A 603 -2.61 -29.28 34.16
C MET A 603 -2.76 -30.05 32.84
N VAL A 604 -2.51 -31.36 32.85
CA VAL A 604 -2.70 -32.22 31.68
C VAL A 604 -4.19 -32.58 31.54
N ARG A 605 -4.95 -31.84 30.73
CA ARG A 605 -6.28 -32.28 30.25
C ARG A 605 -6.13 -32.91 28.86
N THR A 606 -6.04 -34.23 28.82
CA THR A 606 -6.06 -35.00 27.58
C THR A 606 -7.47 -34.95 26.98
N PHE A 607 -7.67 -34.23 25.88
CA PHE A 607 -8.84 -34.43 25.02
C PHE A 607 -8.62 -35.70 24.19
N THR A 608 -8.81 -36.87 24.79
CA THR A 608 -9.00 -38.13 24.05
C THR A 608 -10.48 -38.34 23.79
N THR A 609 -10.96 -37.88 22.65
CA THR A 609 -12.11 -38.49 21.97
C THR A 609 -11.65 -39.02 20.62
N ILE A 610 -10.91 -40.13 20.66
CA ILE A 610 -10.86 -41.07 19.52
C ILE A 610 -11.57 -42.32 20.03
N ASN A 611 -12.80 -42.49 19.56
CA ASN A 611 -13.67 -43.61 19.88
C ASN A 611 -13.11 -44.86 19.15
N PRO A 612 -12.60 -45.91 19.82
CA PRO A 612 -11.89 -47.00 19.15
C PRO A 612 -12.76 -48.01 18.40
N ASN A 613 -14.09 -47.80 18.28
CA ASN A 613 -15.02 -48.88 17.91
C ASN A 613 -15.62 -48.84 16.49
N ASN A 614 -15.14 -48.01 15.56
CA ASN A 614 -15.69 -47.98 14.18
C ASN A 614 -14.64 -48.19 13.08
N TYR A 615 -13.94 -49.33 13.12
CA TYR A 615 -13.40 -49.95 11.90
C TYR A 615 -13.80 -51.43 11.89
N GLU A 616 -15.04 -51.68 11.46
CA GLU A 616 -15.41 -52.99 10.94
C GLU A 616 -14.53 -53.31 9.72
N GLN A 617 -14.00 -54.53 9.72
CA GLN A 617 -13.32 -55.13 8.58
C GLN A 617 -14.29 -55.22 7.38
N PRO A 618 -13.88 -54.92 6.14
CA PRO A 618 -14.56 -55.49 4.99
C PRO A 618 -14.12 -56.96 4.88
N GLY A 619 -14.99 -57.86 5.34
CA GLY A 619 -14.88 -59.29 5.10
C GLY A 619 -15.12 -59.63 3.64
N ASN A 620 -14.44 -60.69 3.20
CA ASN A 620 -14.66 -61.41 1.95
C ASN A 620 -16.15 -61.62 1.63
N GLN A 621 -16.61 -61.09 0.49
CA GLN A 621 -17.34 -61.81 -0.57
C GLN A 621 -17.52 -60.91 -1.79
#